data_AF-A0A7V2RTC6-F1
#
_entry.id   AF-A0A7V2RTC6-F1
#
_cell.length_a   1.000
_cell.length_b   1.000
_cell.length_c   1.000
_cell.angle_alpha   90.00
_cell.angle_beta   90.00
_cell.angle_gamma   90.00
#
_symmetry.space_group_name_H-M   'P 1'
#
loop_
_entity.id
_entity.type
_entity.pdbx_description
1 polymer ?
#
loop_
_entity_poly.entity_id
_entity_poly.type
_entity_poly.pdbx_seq_one_letter_code
_entity_poly.pdbx_strand_id
1 'polypeptide(L)' 'MTLILGLNAYHGDSAACVLRDGKLIAAAEEERFLRVKHWAGFPERA' A
#
# COMPACT_ATOMS: atom_id res chain seq x y z
N MET A 1 16.90 3.89 -13.88
CA MET A 1 15.47 4.06 -13.54
C MET A 1 15.03 2.81 -12.81
N THR A 2 14.82 2.95 -11.51
CA THR A 2 14.40 1.86 -10.62
C THR A 2 12.99 2.17 -10.11
N LEU A 3 12.11 1.17 -10.21
CA LEU A 3 10.78 1.20 -9.60
C LEU A 3 10.75 0.18 -8.47
N ILE A 4 10.20 0.58 -7.33
CA ILE A 4 10.08 -0.27 -6.14
C ILE A 4 8.61 -0.28 -5.73
N LEU A 5 8.05 -1.47 -5.56
CA LEU A 5 6.76 -1.68 -4.93
C LEU A 5 6.97 -1.95 -3.44
N GLY A 6 6.46 -1.06 -2.58
CA GLY A 6 6.41 -1.28 -1.15
C GLY A 6 5.07 -1.88 -0.75
N LEU A 7 5.11 -2.88 0.12
CA LEU A 7 3.92 -3.55 0.65
C LEU A 7 3.93 -3.51 2.16
N ASN A 8 2.79 -3.14 2.73
CA ASN A 8 2.42 -3.31 4.12
C ASN A 8 1.23 -4.28 4.15
N ALA A 9 1.40 -5.43 4.79
CA ALA A 9 0.41 -6.49 4.83
C ALA A 9 0.52 -7.29 6.12
N TYR A 10 -0.55 -8.00 6.47
CA TYR A 10 -0.62 -8.93 7.61
C TYR A 10 -0.48 -8.27 8.99
N HIS A 11 -0.76 -6.97 9.06
CA HIS A 11 -0.98 -6.21 10.26
C HIS A 11 -1.92 -5.04 9.94
N GLY A 12 -2.45 -4.36 10.97
CA GLY A 12 -3.35 -3.23 10.78
C GLY A 12 -2.78 -2.20 9.80
N ASP A 13 -3.69 -1.58 9.05
CA ASP A 13 -3.41 -0.54 8.06
C ASP A 13 -2.59 -1.03 6.85
N SER A 14 -3.04 -2.14 6.26
CA SER A 14 -2.44 -2.65 5.03
C SER A 14 -2.50 -1.63 3.89
N ALA A 15 -1.40 -1.52 3.15
CA ALA A 15 -1.16 -0.47 2.17
C ALA A 15 -0.13 -0.88 1.10
N ALA A 16 -0.13 -0.19 -0.03
CA ALA A 16 0.89 -0.32 -1.06
C ALA A 16 1.45 1.05 -1.47
N CYS A 17 2.71 1.09 -1.92
CA CYS A 17 3.32 2.31 -2.45
C CYS A 17 4.27 2.03 -3.61
N VAL A 18 4.49 3.04 -4.45
CA VAL A 18 5.45 2.99 -5.55
C VAL A 18 6.50 4.08 -5.37
N LEU A 19 7.76 3.67 -5.39
CA LEU A 19 8.90 4.59 -5.45
C LEU A 19 9.51 4.56 -6.85
N ARG A 20 9.94 5.73 -7.34
CA ARG A 20 10.76 5.88 -8.54
C ARG A 20 12.07 6.57 -8.17
N ASP A 21 13.18 5.88 -8.37
CA ASP A 21 14.53 6.38 -8.09
C ASP A 21 14.63 6.99 -6.66
N GLY A 22 14.10 6.26 -5.67
CA GLY A 22 14.07 6.65 -4.25
C GLY A 22 13.00 7.68 -3.87
N LYS A 23 12.20 8.18 -4.81
CA LYS A 23 11.12 9.15 -4.54
C LYS A 23 9.75 8.49 -4.55
N LEU A 24 8.92 8.81 -3.55
CA LEU A 24 7.53 8.37 -3.50
C LEU A 24 6.71 9.03 -4.62
N ILE A 25 6.02 8.21 -5.42
CA ILE A 25 5.16 8.71 -6.51
C ILE A 25 3.68 8.31 -6.32
N ALA A 26 3.40 7.24 -5.59
CA ALA A 26 2.04 6.83 -5.23
C ALA A 26 2.06 6.05 -3.90
N ALA A 27 1.01 6.19 -3.11
CA ALA A 27 0.73 5.37 -1.94
C ALA A 27 -0.77 5.33 -1.70
N ALA A 28 -1.29 4.17 -1.30
CA ALA A 28 -2.67 4.03 -0.90
C ALA A 28 -2.83 2.98 0.20
N GLU A 29 -3.82 3.17 1.05
CA GLU A 29 -4.24 2.22 2.08
C GLU A 29 -5.46 1.43 1.59
N GLU A 30 -5.47 0.12 1.84
CA GLU A 30 -6.54 -0.79 1.41
C GLU A 30 -7.90 -0.38 2.00
N GLU A 31 -7.90 0.15 3.23
CA GLU A 31 -9.10 0.66 3.92
C GLU A 31 -9.84 1.72 3.09
N ARG A 32 -9.14 2.55 2.30
CA ARG A 32 -9.77 3.57 1.43
C ARG A 32 -10.67 2.94 0.37
N PHE A 33 -10.37 1.72 -0.06
CA PHE A 33 -11.08 0.97 -1.09
C PHE A 33 -12.12 0.01 -0.50
N LEU A 34 -11.76 -0.74 0.55
CA LEU A 34 -12.66 -1.70 1.19
C LEU A 34 -13.65 -1.06 2.16
N ARG A 35 -13.32 0.12 2.70
CA ARG A 35 -14.05 0.78 3.80
C ARG A 35 -14.16 -0.09 5.06
N VAL A 36 -13.16 -0.94 5.28
CA VAL A 36 -13.02 -1.79 6.48
C VAL A 36 -11.88 -1.25 7.32
N LYS A 37 -12.20 -0.82 8.54
CA LYS A 37 -11.22 -0.22 9.44
C LYS A 37 -10.11 -1.20 9.84
N HIS A 38 -8.87 -0.74 9.84
CA HIS A 38 -7.69 -1.52 10.22
C HIS A 38 -7.58 -2.84 9.44
N TRP A 39 -7.88 -2.82 8.14
CA TRP A 39 -7.73 -4.01 7.31
C TRP A 39 -6.31 -4.56 7.41
N ALA A 40 -6.20 -5.81 7.85
CA ALA A 40 -4.93 -6.49 8.10
C ALA A 40 -4.59 -7.56 7.06
N GLY A 41 -5.37 -7.66 5.99
CA GLY A 41 -5.12 -8.60 4.92
C GLY A 41 -4.01 -8.13 3.97
N PHE A 42 -4.02 -8.70 2.77
CA PHE A 42 -3.19 -8.22 1.67
C PHE A 42 -3.84 -6.96 1.05
N PRO A 43 -3.05 -5.97 0.57
CA PRO A 43 -3.57 -4.79 -0.11
C PRO A 43 -3.87 -5.13 -1.59
N GLU A 44 -4.99 -5.80 -1.83
CA GLU A 44 -5.38 -6.25 -3.18
C GLU A 44 -5.87 -5.09 -4.08
N ARG A 45 -6.39 -4.01 -3.48
CA ARG A 45 -6.97 -2.85 -4.17
C ARG A 45 -6.17 -1.57 -4.00
N ALA A 46 -5.14 -1.57 -3.15
CA ALA A 46 -4.26 -0.43 -2.91
C ALA A 46 -3.12 -0.29 -3.93
#